data_AF-A0A6G1G7U5-F1
#
_entry.id   AF-A0A6G1G7U5-F1
#
_cell.length_a   1.000
_cell.length_b   1.000
_cell.length_c   1.000
_cell.angle_alpha   90.00
_cell.angle_beta   90.00
_cell.angle_gamma   90.00
#
_symmetry.space_group_name_H-M   'P 1'
#
loop_
_entity.id
_entity.type
_entity.pdbx_description
1 polymer ?
#
loop_
_entity_poly.entity_id
_entity_poly.type
_entity_poly.pdbx_seq_one_letter_code
_entity_poly.pdbx_strand_id
1 'polypeptide(L)'
;MVPSLSEDEIDDILYFSRANETADLEQFLAELAGQKSCTKSELITAAVDEESGNGALHYACANGHIDIVQAVLASFDDSNAPSSAPQNGDSQVSNQSSPAMISYINTKNKSGNTALHWASLNGHLPAVEILLKRKADPTVLNAAGHDAVYEAELNDKGEVVDLLLKEGLGLDTAVKGDEDESDEEEEDAEGMEVDTDDATNAASGS
;
A
#
# COMPACT_ATOMS: atom_id res chain seq x y z
N MET A 1 -17.60 -24.16 -1.81
CA MET A 1 -18.91 -23.49 -1.59
C MET A 1 -18.61 -22.38 -0.61
N VAL A 2 -18.99 -21.13 -0.88
CA VAL A 2 -18.67 -20.02 0.05
C VAL A 2 -19.37 -20.32 1.39
N PRO A 3 -18.66 -20.31 2.54
CA PRO A 3 -19.28 -20.58 3.82
C PRO A 3 -20.32 -19.50 4.11
N SER A 4 -21.49 -19.91 4.60
CA SER A 4 -22.49 -18.96 5.08
C SER A 4 -22.10 -18.52 6.50
N LEU A 5 -21.76 -17.24 6.64
CA LEU A 5 -21.53 -16.61 7.94
C LEU A 5 -22.78 -15.88 8.42
N SER A 6 -23.02 -15.88 9.73
CA SER A 6 -23.96 -14.94 10.36
C SER A 6 -23.31 -13.57 10.54
N GLU A 7 -24.13 -12.55 10.79
CA GLU A 7 -23.68 -11.19 11.07
C GLU A 7 -22.68 -11.16 12.24
N ASP A 8 -23.02 -11.80 13.37
CA ASP A 8 -22.11 -11.90 14.53
C ASP A 8 -20.76 -12.55 14.19
N GLU A 9 -20.74 -13.59 13.34
CA GLU A 9 -19.49 -14.27 12.96
C GLU A 9 -18.61 -13.39 12.08
N ILE A 10 -19.23 -12.57 11.21
CA ILE A 10 -18.51 -11.58 10.40
C ILE A 10 -17.96 -10.48 11.33
N ASP A 11 -18.80 -9.95 12.21
CA ASP A 11 -18.44 -8.87 13.13
C ASP A 11 -17.29 -9.27 14.05
N ASP A 12 -17.29 -10.49 14.60
CA ASP A 12 -16.20 -10.97 15.46
C ASP A 12 -14.87 -11.07 14.68
N ILE A 13 -14.87 -11.65 13.48
CA ILE A 13 -13.66 -11.75 12.64
C ILE A 13 -13.09 -10.35 12.34
N LEU A 14 -13.96 -9.41 11.97
CA LEU A 14 -13.56 -8.05 11.63
C LEU A 14 -13.16 -7.24 12.88
N TYR A 15 -13.82 -7.47 14.01
CA TYR A 15 -13.50 -6.85 15.30
C TYR A 15 -12.09 -7.25 15.75
N PHE A 16 -11.78 -8.54 15.81
CA PHE A 16 -10.44 -9.00 16.21
C PHE A 16 -9.36 -8.44 15.29
N SER A 17 -9.65 -8.38 13.99
CA SER A 17 -8.74 -7.82 12.98
C SER A 17 -8.48 -6.33 13.20
N ARG A 18 -9.48 -5.56 13.64
CA ARG A 18 -9.37 -4.12 13.92
C ARG A 18 -8.76 -3.83 15.29
N ALA A 19 -9.01 -4.68 16.28
CA ALA A 19 -8.53 -4.56 17.65
C ALA A 19 -7.11 -5.11 17.87
N ASN A 20 -6.52 -5.74 16.85
CA ASN A 20 -5.22 -6.44 16.93
C ASN A 20 -5.24 -7.61 17.93
N GLU A 21 -6.37 -8.31 18.03
CA GLU A 21 -6.55 -9.48 18.91
C GLU A 21 -6.19 -10.75 18.13
N THR A 22 -4.91 -10.91 17.77
CA THR A 22 -4.45 -11.98 16.86
C THR A 22 -4.73 -13.38 17.40
N ALA A 23 -4.50 -13.60 18.70
CA ALA A 23 -4.73 -14.91 19.32
C ALA A 23 -6.22 -15.30 19.29
N ASP A 24 -7.11 -14.34 19.59
CA ASP A 24 -8.55 -14.56 19.58
C ASP A 24 -9.06 -14.79 18.15
N LEU A 25 -8.56 -14.04 17.16
CA LEU A 25 -8.84 -14.26 15.75
C LEU A 25 -8.45 -15.68 15.30
N GLU A 26 -7.23 -16.11 15.59
CA GLU A 26 -6.74 -17.42 15.18
C GLU A 26 -7.53 -18.57 15.83
N GLN A 27 -7.85 -18.43 17.12
CA GLN A 27 -8.66 -19.39 17.85
C GLN A 27 -10.08 -19.45 17.26
N PHE A 28 -10.73 -18.30 17.09
CA PHE A 28 -12.09 -18.21 16.58
C PHE A 28 -12.20 -18.82 15.18
N LEU A 29 -11.27 -18.49 14.28
CA LEU A 29 -11.23 -19.05 12.93
C LEU A 29 -11.02 -20.57 12.94
N ALA A 30 -10.17 -21.10 13.83
CA ALA A 30 -9.94 -22.54 13.93
C ALA A 30 -11.20 -23.29 14.40
N GLU A 31 -11.89 -22.76 15.42
CA GLU A 31 -13.14 -23.34 15.94
C GLU A 31 -14.25 -23.29 14.89
N LEU A 32 -14.46 -22.11 14.27
CA LEU A 32 -15.49 -21.89 13.27
C LEU A 32 -15.26 -22.72 12.00
N ALA A 33 -14.01 -22.88 11.58
CA ALA A 33 -13.63 -23.71 10.44
C ALA A 33 -14.02 -25.18 10.69
N GLY A 34 -13.77 -25.68 11.90
CA GLY A 34 -14.19 -27.01 12.34
C GLY A 34 -15.71 -27.17 12.35
N GLN A 35 -16.43 -26.17 12.88
CA GLN A 35 -17.90 -26.20 12.95
C GLN A 35 -18.56 -26.19 11.57
N LYS A 36 -18.07 -25.35 10.64
CA LYS A 36 -18.64 -25.18 9.30
C LYS A 36 -18.02 -26.10 8.24
N SER A 37 -17.04 -26.92 8.62
CA SER A 37 -16.31 -27.82 7.71
C SER A 37 -15.73 -27.09 6.49
N CYS A 38 -15.08 -25.94 6.73
CA CYS A 38 -14.47 -25.08 5.72
C CYS A 38 -13.06 -24.67 6.17
N THR A 39 -12.29 -24.00 5.31
CA THR A 39 -10.94 -23.51 5.69
C THR A 39 -10.99 -22.13 6.34
N LYS A 40 -9.95 -21.78 7.12
CA LYS A 40 -9.79 -20.42 7.65
C LYS A 40 -9.79 -19.36 6.54
N SER A 41 -9.14 -19.64 5.41
CA SER A 41 -9.15 -18.75 4.24
C SER A 41 -10.55 -18.54 3.66
N GLU A 42 -11.40 -19.58 3.63
CA GLU A 42 -12.79 -19.45 3.17
C GLU A 42 -13.61 -18.54 4.11
N LEU A 43 -13.42 -18.67 5.44
CA LEU A 43 -14.05 -17.79 6.43
C LEU A 43 -13.59 -16.33 6.27
N ILE A 44 -12.27 -16.11 6.25
CA ILE A 44 -11.65 -14.78 6.08
C ILE A 44 -12.10 -14.10 4.78
N THR A 45 -12.27 -14.88 3.70
CA THR A 45 -12.72 -14.35 2.41
C THR A 45 -14.20 -13.97 2.44
N ALA A 46 -15.02 -14.72 3.18
CA ALA A 46 -16.45 -14.47 3.32
C ALA A 46 -16.78 -13.34 4.32
N ALA A 47 -15.91 -13.10 5.31
CA ALA A 47 -16.07 -12.05 6.31
C ALA A 47 -15.74 -10.67 5.71
N VAL A 48 -16.77 -10.01 5.19
CA VAL A 48 -16.69 -8.66 4.64
C VAL A 48 -17.74 -7.77 5.31
N ASP A 49 -17.33 -6.57 5.68
CA ASP A 49 -18.20 -5.54 6.22
C ASP A 49 -19.26 -5.18 5.17
N GLU A 50 -20.54 -5.26 5.53
CA GLU A 50 -21.63 -5.08 4.57
C GLU A 50 -21.63 -3.66 4.00
N GLU A 51 -21.29 -2.63 4.78
CA GLU A 51 -21.38 -1.24 4.36
C GLU A 51 -20.23 -0.86 3.42
N SER A 52 -19.00 -1.11 3.82
CA SER A 52 -17.78 -0.68 3.13
C SER A 52 -17.19 -1.74 2.19
N GLY A 53 -17.52 -3.02 2.40
CA GLY A 53 -16.88 -4.15 1.71
C GLY A 53 -15.45 -4.43 2.21
N ASN A 54 -15.03 -3.85 3.33
CA ASN A 54 -13.73 -4.13 3.93
C ASN A 54 -13.71 -5.52 4.56
N GLY A 55 -12.67 -6.29 4.30
CA GLY A 55 -12.38 -7.54 5.01
C GLY A 55 -11.29 -7.37 6.07
N ALA A 56 -10.97 -8.46 6.77
CA ALA A 56 -9.91 -8.52 7.78
C ALA A 56 -8.59 -7.87 7.33
N LEU A 57 -8.10 -8.21 6.12
CA LEU A 57 -6.85 -7.67 5.60
C LEU A 57 -6.89 -6.15 5.37
N HIS A 58 -8.05 -5.59 5.00
CA HIS A 58 -8.21 -4.14 4.84
C HIS A 58 -8.06 -3.44 6.19
N TYR A 59 -8.75 -3.92 7.23
CA TYR A 59 -8.65 -3.34 8.57
C TYR A 59 -7.27 -3.50 9.20
N ALA A 60 -6.65 -4.66 9.05
CA ALA A 60 -5.31 -4.90 9.56
C ALA A 60 -4.28 -3.96 8.91
N CYS A 61 -4.36 -3.80 7.58
CA CYS A 61 -3.47 -2.93 6.84
C CYS A 61 -3.73 -1.44 7.09
N ALA A 62 -4.99 -1.03 7.26
CA ALA A 62 -5.34 0.35 7.59
C ALA A 62 -4.81 0.79 8.96
N ASN A 63 -4.62 -0.14 9.91
CA ASN A 63 -4.15 0.15 11.26
C ASN A 63 -2.69 -0.26 11.51
N GLY A 64 -2.03 -0.90 10.54
CA GLY A 64 -0.65 -1.38 10.68
C GLY A 64 -0.49 -2.58 11.62
N HIS A 65 -1.54 -3.40 11.78
CA HIS A 65 -1.56 -4.57 12.65
C HIS A 65 -0.86 -5.75 12.01
N ILE A 66 0.48 -5.73 12.05
CA ILE A 66 1.34 -6.66 11.30
C ILE A 66 1.09 -8.12 11.67
N ASP A 67 0.82 -8.42 12.94
CA ASP A 67 0.54 -9.78 13.39
C ASP A 67 -0.75 -10.32 12.77
N ILE A 68 -1.80 -9.50 12.67
CA ILE A 68 -3.04 -9.85 11.97
C ILE A 68 -2.78 -10.03 10.47
N VAL A 69 -2.01 -9.13 9.84
CA VAL A 69 -1.66 -9.26 8.41
C VAL A 69 -0.99 -10.61 8.16
N GLN A 70 -0.03 -11.00 8.99
CA GLN A 70 0.65 -12.29 8.86
C GLN A 70 -0.29 -13.47 9.09
N ALA A 71 -1.10 -13.45 10.15
CA ALA A 71 -2.04 -14.53 10.48
C ALA A 71 -3.12 -14.72 9.39
N VAL A 72 -3.66 -13.61 8.88
CA VAL A 72 -4.65 -13.62 7.78
C VAL A 72 -4.05 -14.24 6.52
N LEU A 73 -2.82 -13.88 6.15
CA LEU A 73 -2.17 -14.45 4.97
C LEU A 73 -1.74 -15.91 5.19
N ALA A 74 -1.26 -16.26 6.37
CA ALA A 74 -0.87 -17.64 6.73
C ALA A 74 -2.06 -18.61 6.62
N SER A 75 -3.29 -18.14 6.85
CA SER A 75 -4.50 -18.95 6.70
C SER A 75 -4.73 -19.49 5.28
N PHE A 76 -4.03 -18.96 4.27
CA PHE A 76 -4.05 -19.45 2.89
C PHE A 76 -2.91 -20.43 2.56
N ASP A 77 -1.92 -20.58 3.44
CA ASP A 77 -0.83 -21.56 3.31
C ASP A 77 -1.25 -22.93 3.86
N ASP A 78 -2.21 -22.96 4.80
CA ASP A 78 -2.77 -24.14 5.49
C ASP A 78 -3.53 -25.13 4.59
N SER A 79 -3.34 -25.07 3.26
CA SER A 79 -3.86 -26.11 2.38
C SER A 79 -3.32 -27.46 2.85
N ASN A 80 -4.23 -28.38 3.16
CA ASN A 80 -4.00 -29.75 3.63
C ASN A 80 -3.34 -30.64 2.55
N ALA A 81 -2.33 -30.12 1.85
CA ALA A 81 -1.46 -30.87 0.96
C ALA A 81 -0.41 -31.56 1.85
N PRO A 82 -0.21 -32.89 1.73
CA PRO A 82 0.88 -33.54 2.41
C PRO A 82 2.19 -32.87 1.94
N SER A 83 2.83 -32.13 2.85
CA SER A 83 4.19 -31.63 2.62
C SER A 83 5.09 -32.85 2.43
N SER A 84 5.38 -33.19 1.18
CA SER A 84 6.31 -34.25 0.81
C SER A 84 7.76 -33.78 0.79
N ALA A 85 8.05 -32.57 1.29
CA ALA A 85 9.39 -32.04 1.41
C ALA A 85 9.88 -32.16 2.87
N PRO A 86 11.06 -32.78 3.12
CA PRO A 86 11.63 -32.81 4.46
C PRO A 86 11.92 -31.38 4.92
N GLN A 87 11.35 -30.99 6.06
CA GLN A 87 11.72 -29.76 6.74
C GLN A 87 13.13 -29.90 7.31
N ASN A 88 14.12 -29.42 6.55
CA ASN A 88 15.44 -29.11 7.11
C ASN A 88 15.36 -27.69 7.69
N GLY A 89 15.80 -27.56 8.93
CA GLY A 89 15.51 -26.45 9.86
C GLY A 89 16.19 -25.11 9.56
N ASP A 90 15.90 -24.53 8.39
CA ASP A 90 16.03 -23.09 8.16
C ASP A 90 14.67 -22.57 7.71
N SER A 91 13.92 -21.94 8.62
CA SER A 91 12.60 -21.33 8.36
C SER A 91 12.72 -20.15 7.38
N GLN A 92 12.97 -20.43 6.11
CA GLN A 92 12.58 -19.56 5.03
C GLN A 92 11.05 -19.60 4.96
N VAL A 93 10.40 -18.50 5.37
CA VAL A 93 8.99 -18.25 5.02
C VAL A 93 8.87 -18.51 3.52
N SER A 94 8.10 -19.52 3.14
CA SER A 94 7.93 -19.85 1.73
C SER A 94 7.30 -18.66 1.04
N ASN A 95 8.03 -17.98 0.14
CA ASN A 95 7.51 -16.95 -0.77
C ASN A 95 6.48 -17.52 -1.78
N GLN A 96 5.97 -18.72 -1.55
CA GLN A 96 4.89 -19.33 -2.31
C GLN A 96 3.59 -18.60 -1.95
N SER A 97 2.98 -17.97 -2.95
CA SER A 97 1.65 -17.35 -2.82
C SER A 97 0.70 -18.15 -3.67
N SER A 98 -0.34 -18.73 -3.08
CA SER A 98 -1.34 -19.52 -3.81
C SER A 98 -2.20 -18.60 -4.69
N PRO A 99 -2.77 -19.08 -5.81
CA PRO A 99 -3.67 -18.27 -6.63
C PRO A 99 -4.86 -17.70 -5.83
N ALA A 100 -5.37 -18.45 -4.86
CA ALA A 100 -6.43 -18.00 -3.96
C ALA A 100 -5.98 -16.82 -3.08
N MET A 101 -4.76 -16.89 -2.53
CA MET A 101 -4.19 -15.80 -1.74
C MET A 101 -3.95 -14.55 -2.58
N ILE A 102 -3.36 -14.70 -3.77
CA ILE A 102 -3.11 -13.55 -4.67
C ILE A 102 -4.42 -12.87 -5.04
N SER A 103 -5.47 -13.66 -5.32
CA SER A 103 -6.81 -13.11 -5.56
C SER A 103 -7.36 -12.39 -4.33
N TYR A 104 -7.16 -12.95 -3.13
CA TYR A 104 -7.65 -12.35 -1.88
C TYR A 104 -6.95 -11.02 -1.56
N ILE A 105 -5.61 -10.98 -1.64
CA ILE A 105 -4.79 -9.78 -1.37
C ILE A 105 -5.20 -8.60 -2.26
N ASN A 106 -5.58 -8.87 -3.51
CA ASN A 106 -5.99 -7.86 -4.48
C ASN A 106 -7.51 -7.59 -4.50
N THR A 107 -8.26 -8.13 -3.53
CA THR A 107 -9.69 -7.87 -3.40
C THR A 107 -9.92 -6.39 -3.13
N LYS A 108 -10.87 -5.82 -3.88
CA LYS A 108 -11.28 -4.42 -3.76
C LYS A 108 -12.50 -4.32 -2.85
N ASN A 109 -12.50 -3.38 -1.91
CA ASN A 109 -13.70 -2.97 -1.19
C ASN A 109 -14.66 -2.18 -2.10
N LYS A 110 -15.77 -1.66 -1.56
CA LYS A 110 -16.77 -0.93 -2.38
C LYS A 110 -16.27 0.40 -2.95
N SER A 111 -15.26 1.01 -2.33
CA SER A 111 -14.57 2.20 -2.86
C SER A 111 -13.46 1.84 -3.86
N GLY A 112 -13.28 0.56 -4.16
CA GLY A 112 -12.23 0.07 -5.03
C GLY A 112 -10.85 -0.03 -4.37
N ASN A 113 -10.72 0.27 -3.08
CA ASN A 113 -9.43 0.18 -2.39
C ASN A 113 -9.10 -1.29 -2.09
N THR A 114 -7.84 -1.66 -2.30
CA THR A 114 -7.27 -2.92 -1.79
C THR A 114 -6.65 -2.68 -0.41
N ALA A 115 -6.24 -3.75 0.27
CA ALA A 115 -5.48 -3.63 1.51
C ALA A 115 -4.17 -2.83 1.34
N LEU A 116 -3.53 -2.94 0.17
CA LEU A 116 -2.31 -2.18 -0.15
C LEU A 116 -2.55 -0.67 -0.23
N HIS A 117 -3.72 -0.22 -0.73
CA HIS A 117 -4.08 1.21 -0.68
C HIS A 117 -4.13 1.71 0.76
N TRP A 118 -4.79 0.96 1.66
CA TRP A 118 -4.92 1.35 3.07
C TRP A 118 -3.59 1.37 3.82
N ALA A 119 -2.73 0.37 3.61
CA ALA A 119 -1.38 0.37 4.18
C ALA A 119 -0.57 1.56 3.66
N SER A 120 -0.71 1.89 2.38
CA SER A 120 0.07 2.93 1.73
C SER A 120 -0.37 4.32 2.13
N LEU A 121 -1.68 4.59 2.13
CA LEU A 121 -2.29 5.83 2.62
C LEU A 121 -1.83 6.17 4.04
N ASN A 122 -1.79 5.18 4.93
CA ASN A 122 -1.45 5.38 6.34
C ASN A 122 0.06 5.28 6.63
N GLY A 123 0.89 4.90 5.66
CA GLY A 123 2.35 4.82 5.84
C GLY A 123 2.82 3.58 6.60
N HIS A 124 2.05 2.49 6.60
CA HIS A 124 2.40 1.26 7.31
C HIS A 124 3.40 0.43 6.49
N LEU A 125 4.64 0.90 6.43
CA LEU A 125 5.74 0.32 5.65
C LEU A 125 5.89 -1.21 5.83
N PRO A 126 5.85 -1.79 7.05
CA PRO A 126 5.98 -3.24 7.19
C PRO A 126 4.82 -4.02 6.58
N ALA A 127 3.60 -3.46 6.60
CA ALA A 127 2.45 -4.09 5.95
C ALA A 127 2.60 -4.05 4.41
N VAL A 128 3.05 -2.92 3.87
CA VAL A 128 3.37 -2.78 2.43
C VAL A 128 4.39 -3.83 2.00
N GLU A 129 5.49 -3.97 2.74
CA GLU A 129 6.55 -4.94 2.43
C GLU A 129 6.01 -6.38 2.42
N ILE A 130 5.20 -6.77 3.41
CA ILE A 130 4.59 -8.10 3.47
C ILE A 130 3.66 -8.33 2.27
N LEU A 131 2.80 -7.36 1.95
CA LEU A 131 1.86 -7.46 0.85
C LEU A 131 2.59 -7.61 -0.50
N LEU A 132 3.64 -6.83 -0.76
CA LEU A 132 4.44 -6.93 -1.99
C LEU A 132 5.17 -8.28 -2.08
N LYS A 133 5.78 -8.75 -0.99
CA LYS A 133 6.39 -10.09 -0.92
C LYS A 133 5.38 -11.19 -1.26
N ARG A 134 4.11 -10.99 -0.87
CA ARG A 134 2.98 -11.89 -1.12
C ARG A 134 2.22 -11.60 -2.42
N LYS A 135 2.85 -10.85 -3.34
CA LYS A 135 2.38 -10.58 -4.71
C LYS A 135 1.09 -9.75 -4.77
N ALA A 136 0.92 -8.81 -3.85
CA ALA A 136 -0.01 -7.70 -4.05
C ALA A 136 0.37 -6.92 -5.32
N ASP A 137 -0.64 -6.53 -6.09
CA ASP A 137 -0.49 -5.72 -7.29
C ASP A 137 -0.60 -4.23 -6.91
N PRO A 138 0.50 -3.46 -6.94
CA PRO A 138 0.50 -2.05 -6.60
C PRO A 138 -0.18 -1.17 -7.66
N THR A 139 -0.50 -1.71 -8.84
CA THR A 139 -1.07 -0.95 -9.98
C THR A 139 -2.59 -0.95 -10.01
N VAL A 140 -3.24 -1.64 -9.06
CA VAL A 140 -4.70 -1.67 -8.96
C VAL A 140 -5.21 -0.26 -8.70
N LEU A 141 -6.15 0.21 -9.53
CA LEU A 141 -6.80 1.50 -9.34
C LEU A 141 -8.08 1.37 -8.50
N ASN A 142 -8.23 2.24 -7.50
CA ASN A 142 -9.48 2.42 -6.76
C ASN A 142 -10.55 3.16 -7.59
N ALA A 143 -11.72 3.44 -7.01
CA ALA A 143 -12.81 4.10 -7.72
C ALA A 143 -12.53 5.57 -8.09
N ALA A 144 -11.56 6.21 -7.43
CA ALA A 144 -11.08 7.55 -7.77
C ALA A 144 -10.00 7.53 -8.88
N GLY A 145 -9.53 6.34 -9.28
CA GLY A 145 -8.45 6.19 -10.25
C GLY A 145 -7.06 6.32 -9.65
N HIS A 146 -6.92 6.17 -8.33
CA HIS A 146 -5.64 6.20 -7.64
C HIS A 146 -5.12 4.78 -7.42
N ASP A 147 -3.81 4.58 -7.57
CA ASP A 147 -3.13 3.37 -7.12
C ASP A 147 -2.53 3.54 -5.71
N ALA A 148 -1.82 2.52 -5.24
CA ALA A 148 -1.21 2.56 -3.90
C ALA A 148 -0.12 3.63 -3.76
N VAL A 149 0.63 3.90 -4.84
CA VAL A 149 1.70 4.92 -4.83
C VAL A 149 1.08 6.31 -4.68
N TYR A 150 0.03 6.60 -5.46
CA TYR A 150 -0.68 7.86 -5.39
C TYR A 150 -1.23 8.14 -3.99
N GLU A 151 -1.85 7.14 -3.35
CA GLU A 151 -2.37 7.30 -1.99
C GLU A 151 -1.24 7.56 -0.96
N ALA A 152 -0.06 6.94 -1.13
CA ALA A 152 1.11 7.22 -0.29
C ALA A 152 1.67 8.63 -0.51
N GLU A 153 1.81 9.07 -1.77
CA GLU A 153 2.29 10.40 -2.14
C GLU A 153 1.37 11.50 -1.59
N LEU A 154 0.06 11.35 -1.79
CA LEU A 154 -0.94 12.32 -1.34
C LEU A 154 -0.94 12.53 0.18
N ASN A 155 -0.48 11.54 0.94
CA ASN A 155 -0.47 11.53 2.41
C ASN A 155 0.96 11.62 3.01
N ASP A 156 1.93 12.08 2.22
CA ASP A 156 3.32 12.32 2.62
C ASP A 156 4.04 11.08 3.19
N LYS A 157 3.77 9.89 2.63
CA LYS A 157 4.37 8.61 3.08
C LYS A 157 5.61 8.23 2.28
N GLY A 158 6.63 9.09 2.30
CA GLY A 158 7.83 8.97 1.45
C GLY A 158 8.50 7.59 1.46
N GLU A 159 8.71 6.97 2.62
CA GLU A 159 9.33 5.63 2.69
C GLU A 159 8.50 4.55 1.98
N VAL A 160 7.16 4.68 2.00
CA VAL A 160 6.28 3.77 1.28
C VAL A 160 6.31 4.03 -0.23
N VAL A 161 6.36 5.30 -0.65
CA VAL A 161 6.52 5.67 -2.06
C VAL A 161 7.80 5.04 -2.61
N ASP A 162 8.93 5.24 -1.94
CA ASP A 162 10.22 4.67 -2.33
C ASP A 162 10.15 3.14 -2.45
N LEU A 163 9.53 2.47 -1.48
CA LEU A 163 9.39 1.02 -1.49
C LEU A 163 8.51 0.52 -2.65
N LEU A 164 7.36 1.15 -2.88
CA LEU A 164 6.43 0.77 -3.95
C LEU A 164 7.03 0.99 -5.34
N LEU A 165 7.72 2.11 -5.56
CA LEU A 165 8.41 2.38 -6.83
C LEU A 165 9.49 1.33 -7.09
N LYS A 166 10.32 1.05 -6.08
CA LYS A 166 11.44 0.10 -6.19
C LYS A 166 11.01 -1.35 -6.33
N GLU A 167 10.19 -1.84 -5.41
CA GLU A 167 9.87 -3.26 -5.30
C GLU A 167 8.55 -3.62 -6.00
N GLY A 168 7.59 -2.71 -6.00
CA GLY A 168 6.29 -2.92 -6.62
C GLY A 168 6.29 -2.70 -8.13
N LEU A 169 6.98 -1.67 -8.61
CA LEU A 169 7.01 -1.29 -10.03
C LEU A 169 8.35 -1.58 -10.72
N GLY A 170 9.38 -1.99 -9.97
CA GLY A 170 10.71 -2.25 -10.51
C GLY A 170 11.41 -1.00 -11.02
N LEU A 171 11.03 0.17 -10.52
CA LEU A 171 11.65 1.46 -10.83
C LEU A 171 12.77 1.71 -9.84
N ASP A 172 14.02 1.58 -10.28
CA ASP A 172 15.17 1.96 -9.47
C ASP A 172 15.15 3.48 -9.32
N THR A 173 14.86 3.99 -8.12
CA THR A 173 14.73 5.44 -7.85
C THR A 173 16.10 6.11 -7.88
N ALA A 174 16.67 6.27 -9.06
CA ALA A 174 17.81 7.14 -9.33
C ALA A 174 17.31 8.54 -9.72
N VAL A 175 16.53 9.18 -8.85
CA VAL A 175 16.33 10.62 -8.95
C VAL A 175 17.26 11.26 -7.93
N LYS A 176 18.52 11.45 -8.32
CA LYS A 176 19.32 12.51 -7.72
C LYS A 176 18.53 13.80 -7.94
N GLY A 177 18.18 14.47 -6.85
CA GLY A 177 17.69 15.83 -6.94
C GLY A 177 18.73 16.64 -7.71
N ASP A 178 18.30 17.28 -8.79
CA ASP A 178 19.04 18.39 -9.36
C ASP A 178 19.09 19.44 -8.25
N GLU A 179 20.26 19.57 -7.63
CA GLU A 179 20.58 20.68 -6.75
C GLU A 179 20.45 21.96 -7.60
N ASP A 180 19.63 22.90 -7.13
CA ASP A 180 19.59 24.29 -7.58
C ASP A 180 21.03 24.85 -7.62
N GLU A 181 21.66 24.87 -8.80
CA GLU A 181 22.76 25.78 -9.07
C GLU A 181 22.14 27.15 -9.38
N SER A 182 22.00 27.96 -8.33
CA SER A 182 21.89 29.41 -8.46
C SER A 182 23.20 29.94 -9.07
N ASP A 183 23.24 30.09 -10.38
CA ASP A 183 24.32 30.80 -11.06
C ASP A 183 24.22 32.30 -10.74
N GLU A 184 25.03 32.72 -9.78
CA GLU A 184 25.47 34.11 -9.61
C GLU A 184 26.45 34.44 -10.75
N GLU A 185 25.97 35.08 -11.81
CA GLU A 185 26.87 35.79 -12.74
C GLU A 185 26.98 37.26 -12.32
N GLU A 186 27.97 37.52 -11.47
CA GLU A 186 28.65 38.83 -11.42
C GLU A 186 29.57 38.94 -12.65
N GLU A 187 29.31 39.89 -13.55
CA GLU A 187 30.34 40.47 -14.41
C GLU A 187 30.39 41.99 -14.22
N ASP A 188 31.42 42.42 -13.48
CA ASP A 188 31.88 43.79 -13.38
C ASP A 188 32.81 44.18 -14.55
N ALA A 189 32.71 45.47 -14.92
CA ALA A 189 33.65 46.31 -15.69
C ALA A 189 33.66 46.11 -17.23
N GLU A 190 33.55 47.15 -18.07
CA GLU A 190 34.39 48.36 -18.15
C GLU A 190 33.63 49.48 -18.91
N GLY A 191 33.98 50.74 -18.61
CA GLY A 191 33.21 51.92 -19.01
C GLY A 191 33.32 52.39 -20.46
N MET A 192 32.38 53.26 -20.82
CA MET A 192 32.62 54.31 -21.80
C MET A 192 31.73 55.52 -21.48
N GLU A 193 32.33 56.51 -20.80
CA GLU A 193 31.79 57.86 -20.74
C GLU A 193 31.86 58.47 -22.15
N VAL A 194 30.73 58.95 -22.67
CA VAL A 194 30.74 59.99 -23.69
C VAL A 194 29.71 61.04 -23.29
N ASP A 195 30.21 62.04 -22.58
CA ASP A 195 29.57 63.34 -22.47
C ASP A 195 29.48 63.97 -23.86
N THR A 196 28.26 64.23 -24.33
CA THR A 196 27.98 65.41 -25.15
C THR A 196 26.61 65.95 -24.79
N ASP A 197 26.58 66.84 -23.81
CA ASP A 197 25.59 67.91 -23.74
C ASP A 197 25.81 68.86 -24.93
N ASP A 198 24.76 69.20 -25.68
CA ASP A 198 24.30 70.60 -25.75
C ASP A 198 22.94 70.69 -26.45
N ALA A 199 22.09 71.52 -25.86
CA ALA A 199 20.73 71.81 -26.25
C ALA A 199 20.68 72.76 -27.47
N THR A 200 19.57 72.75 -28.21
CA THR A 200 18.72 73.96 -28.30
C THR A 200 17.40 73.67 -29.03
N ASN A 201 16.35 73.88 -28.25
CA ASN A 201 14.96 74.09 -28.61
C ASN A 201 14.78 75.39 -29.41
N ALA A 202 13.98 75.38 -30.48
CA ALA A 202 13.19 76.56 -30.88
C ALA A 202 11.95 76.16 -31.68
N ALA A 203 10.80 76.31 -31.03
CA ALA A 203 9.48 76.34 -31.63
C ALA A 203 9.16 77.70 -32.30
N SER A 204 8.37 77.67 -33.38
CA SER A 204 7.38 78.68 -33.87
C SER A 204 7.30 78.50 -35.39
N GLY A 205 6.17 78.30 -36.07
CA GLY A 205 4.84 78.83 -35.83
C GLY A 205 4.49 79.78 -36.99
N SER A 206 3.80 79.28 -38.02
CA SER A 206 2.72 79.91 -38.80
C SER A 206 2.27 79.00 -39.93
#